data_AF-A0A939I9T5-F1
#
_entry.id   AF-A0A939I9T5-F1
#
_cell.length_a   1.000
_cell.length_b   1.000
_cell.length_c   1.000
_cell.angle_alpha   90.00
_cell.angle_beta   90.00
_cell.angle_gamma   90.00
#
_symmetry.space_group_name_H-M   'P 1'
#
loop_
_entity.id
_entity.type
_entity.pdbx_description
1 polymer ?
#
loop_
_entity_poly.entity_id
_entity_poly.type
_entity_poly.pdbx_seq_one_letter_code
_entity_poly.pdbx_strand_id
1 'polypeptide(L)'
;MARKRTPTPPTGRPKAAIYRPKPGELVTDIRTNTNVVYMGTERGLAYVRPVGGGLEREVDPAGLAPLPDGPQIVVRIVPSEPRGSNSPADAA
;
A
#
# COMPACT_ATOMS: atom_id res chain seq x y z
N MET A 1 -27.33 23.64 43.83
CA MET A 1 -27.73 22.28 43.37
C MET A 1 -27.27 22.09 41.92
N ALA A 2 -26.22 21.31 41.66
CA ALA A 2 -25.66 21.12 40.32
C ALA A 2 -26.24 19.87 39.66
N ARG A 3 -26.86 20.02 38.47
CA ARG A 3 -27.35 18.88 37.67
C ARG A 3 -26.14 18.15 37.09
N LYS A 4 -25.86 16.94 37.60
CA LYS A 4 -24.85 16.05 37.03
C LYS A 4 -25.27 15.72 35.59
N ARG A 5 -24.52 16.20 34.60
CA ARG A 5 -24.68 15.79 33.20
C ARG A 5 -24.12 14.38 33.10
N THR A 6 -25.00 13.39 32.97
CA THR A 6 -24.60 12.02 32.67
C THR A 6 -24.03 12.02 31.24
N PRO A 7 -22.76 11.61 31.02
CA PRO A 7 -22.26 11.43 29.66
C PRO A 7 -22.95 10.20 29.07
N THR A 8 -23.80 10.41 28.06
CA THR A 8 -24.36 9.31 27.26
C THR A 8 -23.20 8.60 26.55
N PRO A 9 -23.05 7.26 26.67
CA PRO A 9 -22.04 6.53 25.92
C PRO A 9 -22.31 6.70 24.42
N PRO A 10 -21.29 6.91 23.56
CA PRO A 10 -21.52 6.91 22.12
C PRO A 10 -22.03 5.53 21.69
N THR A 11 -23.27 5.47 21.21
CA THR A 11 -23.95 4.26 20.71
C THR A 11 -23.46 3.79 19.32
N GLY A 12 -22.31 4.29 18.86
CA GLY A 12 -21.72 3.87 17.59
C GLY A 12 -20.90 2.59 17.79
N ARG A 13 -21.39 1.45 17.29
CA ARG A 13 -20.49 0.33 16.99
C ARG A 13 -19.38 0.87 16.09
N PRO A 14 -18.10 0.57 16.34
CA PRO A 14 -17.04 0.96 15.41
C PRO A 14 -17.41 0.39 14.04
N LYS A 15 -17.68 1.28 13.09
CA LYS A 15 -17.93 0.92 11.69
C LYS A 15 -16.69 0.13 11.29
N ALA A 16 -16.83 -1.15 10.94
CA ALA A 16 -15.70 -1.97 10.51
C ALA A 16 -14.91 -1.15 9.49
N ALA A 17 -13.66 -0.83 9.83
CA ALA A 17 -12.87 0.08 9.03
C ALA A 17 -12.69 -0.57 7.66
N ILE A 18 -13.21 0.09 6.61
CA ILE A 18 -13.00 -0.37 5.24
C ILE A 18 -11.49 -0.37 5.02
N TYR A 19 -10.93 -1.54 4.75
CA TYR A 19 -9.51 -1.70 4.50
C TYR A 19 -9.10 -0.87 3.28
N ARG A 20 -8.06 -0.05 3.43
CA ARG A 20 -7.54 0.85 2.41
C ARG A 20 -6.01 0.69 2.36
N PRO A 21 -5.48 -0.16 1.46
CA PRO A 21 -4.04 -0.38 1.36
C PRO A 21 -3.32 0.88 0.87
N LYS A 22 -2.05 1.02 1.26
CA LYS A 22 -1.16 2.09 0.80
C LYS A 22 -0.29 1.61 -0.37
N PRO A 23 0.07 2.48 -1.33
CA PRO A 23 1.03 2.12 -2.37
C PRO A 23 2.33 1.55 -1.78
N GLY A 24 2.81 0.44 -2.33
CA GLY A 24 3.93 -0.34 -1.82
C GLY A 24 3.58 -1.37 -0.74
N GLU A 25 2.33 -1.40 -0.25
CA GLU A 25 1.89 -2.35 0.77
C GLU A 25 1.69 -3.76 0.19
N LEU A 26 2.14 -4.76 0.93
CA LEU A 26 1.96 -6.17 0.65
C LEU A 26 0.56 -6.58 1.11
N VAL A 27 -0.23 -7.11 0.18
CA VAL A 27 -1.63 -7.48 0.38
C VAL A 27 -1.88 -8.89 -0.17
N THR A 28 -2.92 -9.56 0.31
CA THR A 28 -3.35 -10.85 -0.24
C THR A 28 -4.41 -10.62 -1.30
N ASP A 29 -4.17 -11.09 -2.53
CA ASP A 29 -5.22 -11.25 -3.54
C ASP A 29 -6.03 -12.50 -3.20
N ILE A 30 -7.26 -12.29 -2.71
CA ILE A 30 -8.17 -13.35 -2.24
C ILE A 30 -8.51 -14.31 -3.39
N ARG A 31 -8.61 -13.82 -4.62
CA ARG A 31 -9.01 -14.65 -5.78
C ARG A 31 -7.94 -15.67 -6.13
N THR A 32 -6.66 -15.29 -6.01
CA THR A 32 -5.52 -16.16 -6.33
C THR A 32 -4.81 -16.70 -5.10
N ASN A 33 -5.26 -16.33 -3.90
CA ASN A 33 -4.64 -16.61 -2.61
C ASN A 33 -3.12 -16.35 -2.61
N THR A 34 -2.69 -15.28 -3.27
CA THR A 34 -1.28 -14.94 -3.49
C THR A 34 -0.98 -13.55 -2.95
N ASN A 35 0.21 -13.38 -2.38
CA ASN A 35 0.67 -12.06 -1.92
C ASN A 35 1.14 -11.21 -3.10
N VAL A 36 0.70 -9.96 -3.13
CA VAL A 36 1.01 -8.98 -4.17
C VAL A 36 1.28 -7.61 -3.54
N VAL A 37 2.05 -6.78 -4.22
CA VAL A 37 2.29 -5.39 -3.80
C VAL A 37 1.20 -4.53 -4.42
N TYR A 38 0.43 -3.84 -3.60
CA TYR A 38 -0.53 -2.84 -4.05
C TYR A 38 0.22 -1.60 -4.52
N MET A 39 -0.01 -1.20 -5.78
CA MET A 39 0.68 -0.08 -6.42
C MET A 39 -0.17 1.20 -6.43
N GLY A 40 -1.49 1.07 -6.34
CA GLY A 40 -2.40 2.20 -6.36
C GLY A 40 -3.79 1.82 -6.85
N THR A 41 -4.66 2.81 -6.98
CA THR A 41 -5.98 2.64 -7.60
C THR A 41 -6.10 3.67 -8.71
N GLU A 42 -6.45 3.22 -9.91
CA GLU A 42 -6.80 4.08 -11.04
C GLU A 42 -8.11 3.57 -11.64
N ARG A 43 -8.99 4.49 -12.05
CA ARG A 43 -10.30 4.16 -12.64
C ARG A 43 -11.17 3.19 -11.80
N GLY A 44 -10.96 3.17 -10.48
CA GLY A 44 -11.67 2.29 -9.55
C GLY A 44 -11.13 0.87 -9.46
N LEU A 45 -10.06 0.54 -10.18
CA LEU A 45 -9.38 -0.76 -10.11
C LEU A 45 -8.06 -0.63 -9.35
N ALA A 46 -7.75 -1.64 -8.55
CA ALA A 46 -6.48 -1.73 -7.86
C ALA A 46 -5.41 -2.28 -8.80
N TYR A 47 -4.26 -1.61 -8.85
CA TYR A 47 -3.09 -2.06 -9.58
C TYR A 47 -2.18 -2.81 -8.61
N VAL A 48 -1.82 -4.04 -8.96
CA VAL A 48 -0.97 -4.88 -8.14
C VAL A 48 0.19 -5.45 -8.93
N ARG A 49 1.32 -5.64 -8.24
CA ARG A 49 2.52 -6.27 -8.79
C ARG A 49 2.85 -7.54 -8.02
N PRO A 50 3.23 -8.65 -8.69
CA PRO A 50 3.73 -9.83 -8.00
C PRO A 50 4.94 -9.53 -7.12
N VAL A 51 5.06 -10.25 -6.00
CA VAL A 51 6.25 -10.22 -5.15
C VAL A 51 7.44 -10.77 -5.94
N GLY A 52 8.59 -10.07 -5.89
CA GLY A 52 9.76 -10.41 -6.70
C GLY A 52 9.79 -9.71 -8.08
N GLY A 53 8.74 -8.98 -8.43
CA GLY A 53 8.61 -8.32 -9.73
C GLY A 53 7.87 -9.18 -10.76
N GLY A 54 7.61 -8.62 -11.92
CA GLY A 54 6.78 -9.23 -12.95
C GLY A 54 5.74 -8.25 -13.49
N LEU A 55 4.78 -8.79 -14.24
CA LEU A 55 3.78 -8.00 -14.94
C LEU A 55 2.71 -7.48 -13.97
N GLU A 56 2.50 -6.17 -13.98
CA GLU A 56 1.48 -5.51 -13.17
C GLU A 56 0.09 -5.79 -13.74
N ARG A 57 -0.91 -5.96 -12.87
CA ARG A 57 -2.27 -6.29 -13.29
C ARG A 57 -3.32 -5.53 -12.51
N GLU A 58 -4.46 -5.34 -13.14
CA GLU A 58 -5.66 -4.77 -12.53
C GLU A 58 -6.45 -5.86 -11.78
N VAL A 59 -6.92 -5.53 -10.58
CA VAL A 59 -7.80 -6.37 -9.76
C VAL A 59 -8.89 -5.53 -9.12
N ASP A 60 -10.00 -6.18 -8.75
CA ASP A 60 -11.04 -5.55 -7.94
C ASP A 60 -10.47 -5.25 -6.54
N PRO A 61 -10.53 -3.99 -6.05
CA PRO A 61 -10.11 -3.65 -4.70
C PRO A 61 -10.79 -4.47 -3.60
N ALA A 62 -12.04 -4.93 -3.82
CA ALA A 62 -12.75 -5.79 -2.87
C ALA A 62 -12.13 -7.19 -2.77
N GLY A 63 -11.32 -7.60 -3.75
CA GLY A 63 -10.56 -8.84 -3.76
C GLY A 63 -9.23 -8.76 -2.99
N LEU A 64 -8.94 -7.65 -2.32
CA LEU A 64 -7.69 -7.45 -1.57
C LEU A 64 -7.93 -7.50 -0.06
N ALA A 65 -7.12 -8.29 0.63
CA ALA A 65 -7.11 -8.39 2.08
C ALA A 65 -5.75 -7.94 2.67
N PRO A 66 -5.75 -7.43 3.92
CA PRO A 66 -4.51 -7.25 4.66
C PRO A 66 -3.85 -8.61 4.92
N LEU A 67 -2.53 -8.61 5.09
CA LEU A 67 -1.82 -9.77 5.60
C LEU A 67 -2.26 -10.09 7.05
N PRO A 68 -2.24 -11.38 7.44
CA PRO A 68 -2.60 -11.79 8.80
C PRO A 68 -1.67 -11.19 9.87
N ASP A 69 -0.41 -10.94 9.53
CA ASP A 69 0.60 -10.39 10.45
C ASP A 69 0.65 -8.84 10.48
N GLY A 70 -0.27 -8.18 9.76
CA GLY A 70 -0.33 -6.73 9.63
C GLY A 70 0.37 -6.17 8.38
N PRO A 71 0.31 -4.84 8.17
CA PRO A 71 0.75 -4.20 6.93
C PRO A 71 2.29 -4.26 6.79
N GLN A 72 2.76 -4.75 5.65
CA GLN A 72 4.19 -4.75 5.30
C GLN A 72 4.40 -3.90 4.06
N ILE A 73 5.39 -2.98 4.08
CA ILE A 73 5.71 -2.15 2.92
C ILE A 73 6.94 -2.74 2.22
N VAL A 74 6.81 -3.06 0.94
CA VAL A 74 7.92 -3.54 0.12
C VAL A 74 8.55 -2.36 -0.62
N VAL A 75 9.78 -2.02 -0.22
CA VAL A 75 10.59 -1.00 -0.90
C VAL A 75 11.57 -1.69 -1.85
N ARG A 76 11.50 -1.36 -3.14
CA ARG A 76 12.51 -1.80 -4.12
C ARG A 76 13.53 -0.69 -4.30
N ILE A 77 14.73 -0.88 -3.75
CA ILE A 77 15.88 0.02 -3.99
C ILE A 77 16.50 -0.39 -5.33
N VAL A 78 16.43 0.50 -6.32
CA VAL A 78 17.16 0.34 -7.58
C VAL A 78 18.45 1.14 -7.45
N PRO A 79 19.64 0.51 -7.43
CA PRO A 79 20.89 1.25 -7.47
C PRO A 79 20.94 2.04 -8.78
N SER A 80 21.13 3.35 -8.66
CA SER A 80 21.41 4.19 -9.83
C SER A 80 22.88 4.01 -10.22
N GLU A 81 23.16 3.92 -11.52
CA GLU A 81 24.55 4.01 -11.97
C GLU A 81 25.15 5.34 -11.52
N PRO A 82 26.42 5.38 -11.08
CA PRO A 82 27.11 6.62 -10.84
C PRO A 82 27.01 7.48 -12.09
N ARG A 83 26.43 8.67 -11.96
CA ARG A 83 26.39 9.63 -13.06
C ARG A 83 27.83 10.10 -13.28
N GLY A 84 28.57 9.39 -14.13
CA GLY A 84 29.97 9.66 -14.43
C GLY A 84 30.12 11.07 -14.97
N SER A 85 30.71 11.96 -14.19
CA SER A 85 31.12 13.29 -14.63
C SER A 85 32.35 13.17 -15.51
N ASN A 86 32.17 12.83 -16.80
CA ASN A 86 33.21 13.10 -17.79
C ASN A 86 33.11 14.58 -18.18
N SER A 87 33.80 15.43 -17.42
CA SER A 87 34.17 16.77 -17.89
C SER A 87 35.55 16.65 -18.57
N PRO A 88 35.68 16.82 -19.89
CA PRO A 88 36.97 16.94 -20.53
C PRO A 88 37.47 18.36 -20.30
N ALA A 89 38.14 18.58 -19.19
CA ALA A 89 38.76 19.87 -18.86
C ALA A 89 40.10 19.62 -18.14
N ASP A 90 41.06 19.02 -18.85
CA ASP A 90 42.47 19.38 -18.79
C ASP A 90 43.29 18.37 -19.62
N ALA A 91 43.60 18.76 -20.85
CA ALA A 91 44.75 18.26 -21.58
C ALA A 91 45.38 19.49 -22.22
N ALA A 92 46.26 20.12 -21.45
CA ALA A 92 47.22 21.12 -21.92
C ALA A 92 48.37 20.45 -22.66
#